data_AF-A0A7J2YCE9-F1
#
_entry.id   AF-A0A7J2YCE9-F1
#
_cell.length_a   1.000
_cell.length_b   1.000
_cell.length_c   1.000
_cell.angle_alpha   90.00
_cell.angle_beta   90.00
_cell.angle_gamma   90.00
#
_symmetry.space_group_name_H-M   'P 1'
#
loop_
_entity.id
_entity.type
_entity.pdbx_description
1 polymer ?
#
loop_
_entity_poly.entity_id
_entity_poly.type
_entity_poly.pdbx_seq_one_letter_code
_entity_poly.pdbx_strand_id
1 'polypeptide(L)'
;MLPAAAGYDRATTMFSPDGRLYQVEYAIETVRRGTLALGIKAKDGVLLAVEEKARKLQSIAITQKIFQIDDHIGVAAAGYIPD
;
A
#
# COMPACT_ATOMS: atom_id res chain seq x y z
N MET A 1 25.94 18.05 15.07
CA MET A 1 25.62 16.68 14.63
C MET A 1 24.34 16.29 15.37
N LEU A 2 23.18 16.29 14.70
CA LEU A 2 21.92 15.87 15.33
C LEU A 2 22.07 14.40 15.77
N PRO A 3 21.59 14.00 16.96
CA PRO A 3 21.69 12.61 17.38
C PRO A 3 20.97 11.74 16.35
N ALA A 4 21.56 10.58 16.04
CA ALA A 4 20.95 9.58 15.18
C ALA A 4 19.52 9.30 15.63
N ALA A 5 18.62 9.04 14.67
CA ALA A 5 17.24 8.60 14.86
C ALA A 5 17.03 7.40 15.84
N ALA A 6 18.12 6.83 16.36
CA ALA A 6 18.17 5.73 17.31
C ALA A 6 17.35 6.04 18.57
N GLY A 7 16.16 5.45 18.64
CA GLY A 7 15.28 5.51 19.81
C GLY A 7 13.84 5.93 19.48
N TYR A 8 13.65 6.76 18.46
CA TYR A 8 12.34 7.34 18.13
C TYR A 8 11.50 6.48 17.20
N ASP A 9 12.09 5.44 16.62
CA ASP A 9 11.39 4.44 15.81
C ASP A 9 11.00 3.19 16.60
N ARG A 10 11.13 3.17 17.93
CA ARG A 10 10.86 1.97 18.74
C ARG A 10 9.38 1.72 19.02
N ALA A 11 8.52 2.70 18.77
CA ALA A 11 7.07 2.60 18.97
C ALA A 11 6.31 3.36 17.88
N THR A 12 5.15 2.85 17.48
CA THR A 12 4.33 3.41 16.38
C THR A 12 3.78 4.81 16.67
N THR A 13 3.63 5.15 17.94
CA THR A 13 3.02 6.42 18.40
C THR A 13 4.06 7.45 18.88
N MET A 14 5.36 7.18 18.68
CA MET A 14 6.43 8.08 19.12
C MET A 14 6.82 9.06 18.00
N PHE A 15 6.72 10.35 18.30
CA PHE A 15 7.24 11.40 17.43
C PHE A 15 8.75 11.55 17.65
N SER A 16 9.50 11.71 16.56
CA SER A 16 10.91 12.11 16.59
C SER A 16 11.08 13.58 16.99
N PRO A 17 12.29 14.04 17.36
CA PRO A 17 12.54 15.43 17.71
C PRO A 17 12.20 16.44 16.60
N ASP A 18 12.20 15.99 15.34
CA ASP A 18 11.79 16.76 14.17
C ASP A 18 10.30 16.58 13.80
N GLY A 19 9.51 15.92 14.66
CA GLY A 19 8.04 15.83 14.55
C GLY A 19 7.54 14.75 13.60
N ARG A 20 8.36 13.75 13.26
CA ARG A 20 8.01 12.68 12.31
C ARG A 20 7.65 11.39 13.02
N LEU A 21 6.86 10.55 12.35
CA LEU A 21 6.53 9.20 12.79
C LEU A 21 7.29 8.20 11.92
N TYR A 22 8.51 7.85 12.32
CA TYR A 22 9.39 6.99 11.50
C TYR A 22 8.76 5.63 11.16
N GLN A 23 7.97 5.04 12.06
CA GLN A 23 7.26 3.78 11.77
C GLN A 23 6.24 3.90 10.63
N VAL A 24 5.55 5.04 10.50
CA VAL A 24 4.63 5.29 9.38
C VAL A 24 5.40 5.45 8.07
N GLU A 25 6.54 6.12 8.11
CA GLU A 25 7.39 6.29 6.93
C GLU A 25 7.99 4.96 6.44
N TYR A 26 8.40 4.09 7.37
CA TYR A 26 8.84 2.73 7.03
C TYR A 26 7.71 1.89 6.41
N ALA A 27 6.47 2.05 6.87
CA ALA A 27 5.31 1.42 6.26
C ALA A 27 5.08 1.93 4.82
N ILE A 28 5.20 3.24 4.59
CA ILE A 28 5.11 3.84 3.25
C ILE A 28 6.19 3.26 2.31
N GLU A 29 7.42 3.08 2.80
CA GLU A 29 8.49 2.44 2.02
C GLU A 29 8.17 0.98 1.68
N THR A 30 7.49 0.27 2.58
CA THR A 30 7.01 -1.10 2.30
C THR A 30 5.97 -1.11 1.18
N VAL A 31 5.03 -0.15 1.18
CA VAL A 31 4.04 0.01 0.10
C VAL A 31 4.73 0.27 -1.24
N ARG A 32 5.78 1.11 -1.27
CA ARG A 32 6.55 1.43 -2.49
C ARG A 32 7.26 0.22 -3.10
N ARG A 33 7.57 -0.81 -2.31
CA ARG A 33 8.19 -2.06 -2.79
C ARG A 33 7.17 -3.07 -3.35
N GLY A 34 5.88 -2.84 -3.14
CA GLY A 34 4.81 -3.67 -3.69
C GLY A 34 4.63 -3.51 -5.20
N THR A 35 3.80 -4.37 -5.80
CA THR A 35 3.45 -4.24 -7.22
C THR A 35 2.44 -3.11 -7.43
N LEU A 36 2.45 -2.54 -8.64
CA LEU A 36 1.68 -1.35 -8.99
C LEU A 36 0.16 -1.55 -8.79
N ALA A 37 -0.52 -0.49 -8.37
CA ALA A 37 -1.96 -0.31 -8.50
C ALA A 37 -2.22 1.09 -9.06
N LEU A 38 -3.21 1.22 -9.94
CA LEU A 38 -3.56 2.43 -10.65
C LEU A 38 -5.06 2.66 -10.61
N GLY A 39 -5.46 3.90 -10.36
CA GLY A 39 -6.83 4.37 -10.53
C GLY A 39 -6.89 5.49 -11.55
N ILE A 40 -7.77 5.37 -12.55
CA ILE A 40 -8.00 6.39 -13.56
C ILE A 40 -9.45 6.86 -13.46
N LYS A 41 -9.64 8.17 -13.29
CA LYS A 41 -10.95 8.81 -13.43
C LYS A 41 -11.16 9.25 -14.88
N ALA A 42 -12.23 8.78 -15.49
CA ALA A 42 -12.70 9.21 -16.80
C ALA A 42 -14.01 9.99 -16.67
N LYS A 43 -14.53 10.50 -17.80
CA LYS A 43 -15.82 11.21 -17.83
C LYS A 43 -16.98 10.31 -17.40
N ASP A 44 -16.94 9.04 -17.82
CA ASP A 44 -18.06 8.11 -17.69
C ASP A 44 -17.86 7.08 -16.57
N GLY A 45 -16.81 7.22 -15.76
CA GLY A 45 -16.55 6.29 -14.66
C GLY A 45 -15.11 6.28 -14.16
N VAL A 46 -14.77 5.24 -13.41
CA VAL A 46 -13.43 4.99 -12.87
C VAL A 46 -12.92 3.61 -13.29
N LEU A 47 -11.62 3.51 -13.57
CA LEU A 47 -10.93 2.26 -13.84
C LEU A 47 -9.91 2.00 -12.74
N LEU A 48 -9.93 0.79 -12.18
CA LEU A 48 -8.89 0.29 -11.30
C LEU A 48 -8.09 -0.80 -12.02
N ALA A 49 -6.77 -0.72 -11.97
CA ALA A 49 -5.86 -1.68 -12.59
C ALA A 49 -4.71 -2.01 -11.63
N VAL A 50 -4.23 -3.25 -11.66
CA VAL A 50 -3.15 -3.72 -10.79
C VAL A 50 -2.15 -4.54 -11.58
N GLU A 51 -0.88 -4.48 -11.21
CA GLU A 51 0.11 -5.45 -11.63
C GLU A 51 0.05 -6.65 -10.69
N GLU A 52 -0.24 -7.83 -11.25
CA GLU A 52 -0.22 -9.10 -10.53
C GLU A 52 0.63 -10.11 -11.29
N LYS A 53 1.62 -10.69 -10.60
CA LYS A 53 2.46 -11.77 -11.14
C LYS A 53 1.97 -13.09 -10.57
N ALA A 54 1.20 -13.81 -11.37
CA ALA A 54 0.68 -15.11 -10.98
C ALA A 54 1.82 -16.12 -10.75
N ARG A 55 1.74 -16.88 -9.66
CA ARG A 55 2.62 -18.03 -9.42
C ARG A 55 2.16 -19.21 -10.28
N LYS A 56 3.05 -20.16 -10.56
CA LYS A 56 2.78 -21.32 -11.44
C LYS A 56 1.54 -22.15 -11.05
N LEU A 57 1.16 -22.15 -9.77
CA LEU A 57 0.03 -22.91 -9.24
C LEU A 57 -1.12 -22.01 -8.79
N GLN A 58 -1.05 -20.71 -9.06
CA GLN A 58 -2.09 -19.76 -8.70
C GLN A 58 -3.12 -19.67 -9.82
N SER A 59 -4.41 -19.68 -9.46
CA SER A 59 -5.48 -19.41 -10.42
C SER A 59 -5.41 -17.94 -10.87
N ILE A 60 -5.28 -17.73 -12.17
CA ILE A 60 -5.18 -16.39 -12.77
C ILE A 60 -6.56 -15.70 -12.82
N ALA A 61 -7.65 -16.47 -12.72
CA ALA A 61 -9.00 -15.95 -12.80
C ALA A 61 -9.43 -15.12 -11.59
N ILE A 62 -8.71 -15.22 -10.46
CA ILE A 62 -9.05 -14.53 -9.21
C ILE A 62 -7.90 -13.60 -8.87
N THR A 63 -8.08 -12.31 -9.11
CA THR A 63 -7.12 -11.31 -8.63
C THR A 63 -7.13 -11.25 -7.11
N GLN A 64 -5.95 -11.12 -6.52
CA GLN A 64 -5.79 -10.97 -5.08
C GLN A 64 -5.70 -9.50 -4.66
N LYS A 65 -5.85 -8.55 -5.59
CA LYS A 65 -5.56 -7.13 -5.34
C LYS A 65 -6.70 -6.17 -5.66
N ILE A 66 -7.76 -6.61 -6.33
CA ILE A 66 -8.96 -5.82 -6.60
C ILE A 66 -10.13 -6.44 -5.84
N PHE A 67 -10.82 -5.63 -5.05
CA PHE A 67 -11.92 -6.05 -4.20
C PHE A 67 -13.16 -5.22 -4.51
N GLN A 68 -14.30 -5.89 -4.71
CA GLN A 68 -15.60 -5.23 -4.71
C GLN A 68 -16.04 -5.03 -3.26
N ILE A 69 -16.36 -3.78 -2.91
CA ILE A 69 -16.84 -3.41 -1.57
C ILE A 69 -18.37 -3.27 -1.59
N ASP A 70 -18.91 -2.69 -2.67
CA ASP A 70 -20.34 -2.50 -2.91
C ASP A 70 -20.59 -2.47 -4.43
N ASP A 71 -21.86 -2.41 -4.86
CA ASP A 71 -22.27 -2.39 -6.26
C ASP A 71 -21.62 -1.28 -7.09
N HIS A 72 -21.23 -0.19 -6.43
CA HIS A 72 -20.64 1.01 -7.05
C HIS A 72 -19.27 1.39 -6.46
N ILE A 73 -18.70 0.53 -5.61
CA ILE A 73 -17.44 0.79 -4.90
C ILE A 73 -16.49 -0.40 -5.07
N GLY A 74 -15.32 -0.11 -5.64
CA GLY A 74 -14.20 -1.04 -5.73
C GLY A 74 -12.93 -0.46 -5.12
N VAL A 75 -12.04 -1.33 -4.66
CA VAL A 75 -10.73 -0.97 -4.11
C VAL A 75 -9.64 -1.76 -4.82
N ALA A 76 -8.55 -1.10 -5.16
CA ALA A 76 -7.31 -1.73 -5.59
C ALA A 76 -6.24 -1.49 -4.52
N ALA A 77 -5.60 -2.55 -4.06
CA ALA A 77 -4.59 -2.49 -3.01
C ALA A 77 -3.17 -2.46 -3.59
N ALA A 78 -2.30 -1.66 -2.99
CA ALA A 78 -0.86 -1.61 -3.26
C ALA A 78 -0.08 -1.98 -2.00
N GLY A 79 1.13 -2.50 -2.15
CA GLY A 79 1.93 -2.99 -1.02
C GLY A 79 1.63 -4.44 -0.65
N TYR A 80 1.73 -4.74 0.65
CA TYR A 80 1.52 -6.08 1.21
C TYR A 80 0.03 -6.27 1.55
N ILE A 81 -0.64 -7.20 0.86
CA ILE A 81 -2.11 -7.37 0.88
C ILE A 81 -2.71 -8.02 2.14
N PRO A 82 -2.00 -8.88 2.91
CA PRO A 82 -2.57 -9.50 4.11
C PRO A 82 -3.02 -8.55 5.24
N ASP A 83 -2.70 -7.25 5.16
CA ASP A 83 -3.06 -6.21 6.13
C ASP A 83 -4.39 -5.53 5.76
#